data_AF-A0A971RI93-F1
#
_entry.id   AF-A0A971RI93-F1
#
_cell.length_a   1.000
_cell.length_b   1.000
_cell.length_c   1.000
_cell.angle_alpha   90.00
_cell.angle_beta   90.00
_cell.angle_gamma   90.00
#
_symmetry.space_group_name_H-M   'P 1'
#
loop_
_entity.id
_entity.type
_entity.pdbx_description
1 polymer ?
#
loop_
_entity_poly.entity_id
_entity_poly.type
_entity_poly.pdbx_seq_one_letter_code
_entity_poly.pdbx_strand_id
1 'polypeptide(L)' 'MKNIHHAIIGAGLAGLACANRWLYAFTSQPLGTAYLQDLAQGLNVCGDYCLGSLAEDAWLSGDKLGKQLIKTSN' A
#
# COMPACT_ATOMS: atom_id res chain seq x y z
N MET A 1 -10.68 -6.39 61.54
CA MET A 1 -10.32 -5.00 61.19
C MET A 1 -10.15 -4.95 59.68
N LYS A 2 -11.04 -4.19 59.03
CA LYS A 2 -11.19 -4.06 57.57
C LYS A 2 -10.08 -3.15 57.04
N ASN A 3 -9.50 -3.45 55.87
CA ASN A 3 -8.93 -2.45 54.95
C ASN A 3 -9.14 -2.96 53.52
N ILE A 4 -10.30 -2.61 52.97
CA ILE A 4 -10.68 -2.86 51.58
C ILE A 4 -10.31 -1.59 50.82
N HIS A 5 -9.24 -1.62 50.02
CA HIS A 5 -8.95 -0.53 49.09
C HIS A 5 -9.83 -0.68 47.85
N HIS A 6 -11.01 -0.07 47.88
CA HIS A 6 -11.75 0.23 46.67
C HIS A 6 -11.01 1.35 45.92
N ALA A 7 -10.38 1.00 44.80
CA ALA A 7 -10.03 1.99 43.78
C ALA A 7 -11.14 1.95 42.72
N ILE A 8 -12.16 2.79 42.89
CA ILE A 8 -12.99 3.20 41.75
C ILE A 8 -12.14 4.21 40.98
N ILE A 9 -11.56 3.79 39.85
CA ILE A 9 -10.96 4.70 38.88
C ILE A 9 -11.97 4.84 37.74
N GLY A 10 -12.63 5.99 37.71
CA GLY A 10 -13.36 6.59 36.59
C GLY A 10 -14.00 5.68 35.55
N ALA A 11 -15.31 5.50 35.64
CA ALA A 11 -16.14 5.30 34.45
C ALA A 11 -16.11 6.61 33.64
N GLY A 12 -15.44 6.61 32.49
CA GLY A 12 -15.34 7.79 31.63
C GLY A 12 -14.87 7.46 30.21
N LEU A 13 -15.83 7.08 29.36
CA LEU A 13 -15.75 6.84 27.91
C LEU A 13 -14.82 5.70 27.46
N ALA A 14 -15.42 4.61 26.98
CA ALA A 14 -14.71 3.65 26.15
C ALA A 14 -14.12 4.39 24.94
N GLY A 15 -12.80 4.58 24.93
CA GLY A 15 -12.10 5.20 23.82
C GLY A 15 -12.34 4.40 22.54
N LEU A 16 -12.79 5.06 21.48
CA LEU A 16 -12.96 4.44 20.18
C LEU A 16 -11.60 3.94 19.69
N ALA A 17 -11.44 2.62 19.55
CA ALA A 17 -10.23 2.02 18.99
C ALA A 17 -10.53 1.50 17.58
N CYS A 18 -9.67 1.83 16.61
CA CYS A 18 -9.71 1.28 15.27
C CYS A 18 -8.36 0.68 14.89
N ALA A 19 -8.38 -0.44 14.18
CA ALA A 19 -7.18 -1.11 13.68
C ALA A 19 -7.41 -1.51 12.22
N ASN A 20 -6.43 -1.22 11.37
CA ASN A 20 -6.40 -1.65 9.99
C ASN A 20 -5.10 -2.40 9.74
N ARG A 21 -5.19 -3.54 9.05
CA ARG A 21 -4.03 -4.33 8.67
C ARG A 21 -3.88 -4.34 7.16
N TRP A 22 -2.86 -3.63 6.69
CA TRP A 22 -2.50 -3.53 5.29
C TRP A 22 -1.41 -4.56 5.00
N LEU A 23 -1.80 -5.73 4.48
CA LEU A 23 -0.87 -6.83 4.20
C LEU A 23 0.22 -6.44 3.20
N TYR A 24 -0.09 -5.54 2.27
CA TYR A 24 0.78 -5.14 1.16
C TYR A 24 0.94 -3.62 1.13
N ALA A 25 1.24 -3.03 2.29
CA ALA A 25 1.32 -1.57 2.43
C ALA A 25 2.57 -0.97 1.76
N PHE A 26 3.67 -1.71 1.79
CA PHE A 26 4.97 -1.24 1.30
C PHE A 26 5.72 -2.35 0.61
N THR A 27 6.24 -2.03 -0.56
CA THR A 27 7.16 -2.88 -1.30
C THR A 27 8.49 -2.98 -0.56
N SER A 28 8.89 -4.21 -0.19
CA SER A 28 10.18 -4.46 0.47
C SER A 28 11.34 -4.58 -0.53
N GLN A 29 11.08 -5.13 -1.72
CA GLN A 29 12.06 -5.30 -2.78
C GLN A 29 11.40 -4.92 -4.11
N PRO A 30 11.78 -3.77 -4.71
CA PRO A 30 11.24 -3.36 -5.99
C PRO A 30 11.60 -4.34 -7.10
N LEU A 31 10.73 -4.46 -8.10
CA LEU A 31 10.98 -5.27 -9.30
C LEU A 31 12.22 -4.79 -10.07
N GLY A 32 12.53 -3.49 -10.00
CA GLY A 32 13.67 -2.87 -10.68
C GLY A 32 13.40 -2.48 -12.13
N THR A 33 12.20 -2.77 -12.65
CA THR A 33 11.72 -2.30 -13.96
C THR A 33 10.44 -1.51 -13.79
N ALA A 34 10.18 -0.56 -14.68
CA ALA A 34 9.06 0.36 -14.54
C ALA A 34 7.68 -0.28 -14.71
N TYR A 35 7.57 -1.40 -15.40
CA TYR A 35 6.34 -2.15 -15.63
C TYR A 35 6.68 -3.56 -16.12
N LEU A 36 5.70 -4.44 -16.12
CA LEU A 36 5.74 -5.72 -16.81
C LEU A 36 4.77 -5.71 -17.98
N GLN A 37 5.15 -6.38 -19.06
CA GLN A 37 4.35 -6.50 -20.25
C GLN A 37 4.47 -7.93 -20.79
N ASP A 38 3.33 -8.55 -21.06
CA ASP A 38 3.21 -9.76 -21.83
C ASP A 38 2.48 -9.42 -23.13
N LEU A 39 3.25 -9.27 -24.21
CA LEU A 39 2.72 -8.91 -25.53
C LEU A 39 1.89 -10.03 -26.16
N ALA A 40 2.19 -11.30 -25.84
CA ALA A 40 1.46 -12.43 -26.40
C ALA A 40 0.03 -12.47 -25.85
N GLN A 41 -0.14 -12.12 -24.58
CA GLN A 41 -1.44 -12.05 -23.91
C GLN A 41 -2.07 -10.64 -23.93
N GLY A 42 -1.35 -9.62 -24.40
CA GLY A 42 -1.80 -8.22 -24.35
C GLY A 42 -1.92 -7.68 -22.91
N LEU A 43 -1.20 -8.27 -21.96
CA LEU A 43 -1.29 -7.92 -20.54
C LEU A 43 -0.18 -6.95 -20.15
N ASN A 44 -0.53 -5.99 -19.31
CA ASN A 44 0.39 -4.98 -18.81
C ASN A 44 0.13 -4.75 -17.32
N VAL A 45 1.18 -4.60 -16.53
CA VAL A 45 1.06 -4.34 -15.09
C VAL A 45 2.05 -3.27 -14.65
N CYS A 46 1.56 -2.32 -13.86
CA CYS A 46 2.31 -1.21 -13.27
C CYS A 46 1.89 -1.01 -11.80
N GLY A 47 2.73 -0.39 -10.99
CA GLY A 47 2.47 -0.12 -9.58
C GLY A 47 3.71 0.40 -8.85
N ASP A 48 3.56 0.77 -7.58
CA ASP A 48 4.69 1.19 -6.74
C ASP A 48 5.76 0.10 -6.69
N TYR A 49 5.34 -1.16 -6.53
CA TYR A 49 6.23 -2.32 -6.44
C TYR A 49 7.20 -2.49 -7.61
N CYS A 50 6.95 -1.83 -8.75
CA CYS A 50 7.86 -1.78 -9.88
C CYS A 50 9.16 -1.03 -9.56
N LEU A 51 9.05 0.13 -8.90
CA LEU A 51 10.14 1.10 -8.74
C LEU A 51 10.51 1.39 -7.28
N GLY A 52 9.58 1.20 -6.35
CA GLY A 52 9.77 1.54 -4.93
C GLY A 52 8.52 1.27 -4.10
N SER A 53 8.27 2.10 -3.09
CA SER A 53 7.17 1.93 -2.13
C SER A 53 6.37 3.21 -1.90
N LEU A 54 6.65 4.26 -2.68
CA LEU A 54 5.99 5.56 -2.55
C LEU A 54 4.89 5.69 -3.60
N ALA A 55 3.95 6.59 -3.33
CA ALA A 55 2.92 6.94 -4.31
C ALA A 55 3.54 7.46 -5.63
N GLU A 56 4.69 8.14 -5.56
CA GLU A 56 5.44 8.61 -6.73
C GLU A 56 5.96 7.44 -7.59
N ASP A 57 6.39 6.33 -6.97
CA ASP A 57 6.85 5.14 -7.69
C ASP A 57 5.70 4.52 -8.50
N ALA A 58 4.49 4.46 -7.91
CA ALA A 58 3.30 3.99 -8.62
C ALA A 58 2.95 4.90 -9.80
N TRP A 59 3.01 6.22 -9.60
CA TRP A 59 2.74 7.20 -10.64
C TRP A 59 3.74 7.09 -11.80
N LEU A 60 5.04 7.04 -11.49
CA LEU A 60 6.12 6.90 -12.49
C LEU A 60 6.02 5.57 -13.25
N SER A 61 5.68 4.49 -12.57
CA SER A 61 5.45 3.18 -13.17
C SER A 61 4.30 3.24 -14.20
N GLY A 62 3.16 3.82 -13.81
CA GLY A 62 1.99 3.97 -14.68
C GLY A 62 2.23 4.91 -15.87
N ASP A 63 2.88 6.06 -15.65
CA ASP A 63 3.22 7.02 -16.72
C ASP A 63 4.12 6.37 -17.78
N LYS A 64 5.15 5.63 -17.35
CA LYS A 64 6.07 4.94 -18.27
C LYS A 64 5.35 3.86 -19.08
N LEU A 65 4.43 3.10 -18.47
CA LEU A 65 3.64 2.11 -19.18
C LEU A 65 2.68 2.78 -20.18
N GLY A 66 1.95 3.82 -19.79
CA GLY A 66 1.04 4.53 -20.68
C GLY A 66 1.74 5.10 -21.92
N LYS A 67 2.93 5.69 -21.73
CA LYS A 67 3.78 6.16 -22.83
C LYS A 67 4.21 5.02 -23.76
N GLN A 68 4.48 3.84 -23.23
CA GLN A 68 4.79 2.65 -24.04
C GLN A 68 3.59 2.26 -24.91
N LEU A 69 2.40 2.15 -24.30
CA LEU A 69 1.20 1.68 -25.00
C LEU A 69 0.83 2.60 -26.16
N ILE A 70 0.94 3.91 -25.96
CA ILE A 70 0.70 4.90 -27.03
C ILE A 70 1.71 4.74 -28.17
N LYS A 71 2.99 4.46 -27.87
CA LYS A 71 4.00 4.23 -28.92
C LYS A 71 3.73 2.97 -29.74
N THR A 72 3.25 1.89 -29.12
CA THR A 72 2.96 0.62 -29.83
C THR A 72 1.66 0.65 -30.60
N SER A 73 0.74 1.57 -30.29
CA SER A 73 -0.55 1.68 -30.98
C SER A 73 -0.50 2.48 -32.28
N ASN A 74 0.64 3.11 -32.60
CA ASN A 74 0.91 3.81 -33.86
C ASN A 74 1.80 2.95 -34.76
#